data_AF-A0A6C0UGR8-F1
#
_entry.id   AF-A0A6C0UGR8-F1
#
_cell.length_a   1.000
_cell.length_b   1.000
_cell.length_c   1.000
_cell.angle_alpha   90.00
_cell.angle_beta   90.00
_cell.angle_gamma   90.00
#
_symmetry.space_group_name_H-M   'P 1'
#
loop_
_entity.id
_entity.type
_entity.pdbx_description
1 polymer ?
#
loop_
_entity_poly.entity_id
_entity_poly.type
_entity_poly.pdbx_seq_one_letter_code
_entity_poly.pdbx_strand_id
1 'polypeptide(L)'
;MATTRSPLAVLAGLVLIAFIPLVVMWVTVMGWDNLGYLLYFAIYFVVIHILLPSRVYIHARDHGSNAKLAWTALAFFIPLVGALVYFLVNMAFRRIEAAG
;
A
#
# COMPACT_ATOMS: atom_id res chain seq x y z
N MET A 1 -29.59 17.48 10.67
CA MET A 1 -28.52 17.40 9.65
C MET A 1 -27.64 16.21 9.98
N ALA A 2 -27.65 15.17 9.15
CA ALA A 2 -26.68 14.09 9.27
C ALA A 2 -25.30 14.67 8.91
N THR A 3 -24.38 14.73 9.86
CA THR A 3 -22.98 15.07 9.60
C THR A 3 -22.39 13.98 8.73
N THR A 4 -22.32 14.24 7.41
CA THR A 4 -21.65 13.34 6.46
C THR A 4 -20.19 13.26 6.89
N ARG A 5 -19.78 12.13 7.48
CA ARG A 5 -18.37 11.90 7.85
C ARG A 5 -17.51 12.11 6.62
N SER A 6 -16.43 12.86 6.75
CA SER A 6 -15.48 13.09 5.66
C SER A 6 -15.08 11.74 5.06
N PRO A 7 -15.25 11.50 3.75
CA PRO A 7 -14.86 10.24 3.11
C PRO A 7 -13.40 9.85 3.38
N LEU A 8 -12.52 10.85 3.54
CA LEU A 8 -11.11 10.64 3.92
C LEU A 8 -10.96 10.09 5.34
N ALA A 9 -11.79 10.54 6.28
CA ALA A 9 -11.78 10.03 7.65
C ALA A 9 -12.27 8.58 7.71
N VAL A 10 -13.27 8.23 6.89
CA VAL A 10 -13.75 6.84 6.76
C VAL A 10 -12.67 5.95 6.16
N LEU A 11 -12.01 6.39 5.07
CA LEU A 11 -10.91 5.64 4.46
C LEU A 11 -9.74 5.45 5.43
N ALA A 12 -9.33 6.49 6.15
CA ALA A 12 -8.29 6.39 7.17
C ALA A 12 -8.67 5.37 8.27
N GLY A 13 -9.91 5.38 8.74
CA GLY A 13 -10.42 4.39 9.69
C GLY A 13 -10.37 2.95 9.15
N LEU A 14 -10.79 2.74 7.90
CA LEU A 14 -10.73 1.42 7.26
C LEU A 14 -9.29 0.92 7.10
N VAL A 15 -8.37 1.81 6.72
CA VAL A 15 -6.94 1.49 6.65
C VAL A 15 -6.42 1.08 8.03
N LEU A 16 -6.68 1.87 9.08
CA LEU A 16 -6.23 1.53 10.43
C LEU A 16 -6.77 0.16 10.89
N ILE A 17 -8.04 -0.14 10.60
CA ILE A 17 -8.64 -1.45 10.88
C ILE A 17 -7.91 -2.57 10.12
N ALA A 18 -7.58 -2.35 8.84
CA ALA A 18 -6.83 -3.33 8.04
C ALA A 18 -5.39 -3.55 8.54
N PHE A 19 -4.80 -2.56 9.21
CA PHE A 19 -3.49 -2.70 9.84
C PHE A 19 -3.50 -3.59 11.09
N ILE A 20 -4.64 -3.76 11.77
CA ILE A 20 -4.74 -4.61 12.97
C ILE A 20 -4.33 -6.07 12.69
N PRO A 21 -4.94 -6.79 11.74
CA PRO A 21 -4.52 -8.17 11.43
C PRO A 21 -3.09 -8.23 10.91
N LEU A 22 -2.61 -7.18 10.21
CA LEU A 22 -1.23 -7.10 9.75
C LEU A 22 -0.25 -7.04 10.92
N VAL A 23 -0.52 -6.20 11.93
CA VAL A 23 0.29 -6.11 13.16
C VAL A 23 0.28 -7.45 13.89
N VAL A 24 -0.90 -8.08 14.05
CA VAL A 24 -1.03 -9.40 14.69
C VAL A 24 -0.17 -10.43 13.97
N MET A 25 -0.32 -10.54 12.64
CA MET A 25 0.48 -11.46 11.82
C MET A 25 1.98 -11.15 11.92
N TRP A 26 2.36 -9.88 11.91
CA TRP A 26 3.76 -9.48 11.98
C TRP A 26 4.39 -9.90 13.30
N VAL A 27 3.73 -9.56 14.42
CA VAL A 27 4.22 -9.92 15.76
C VAL A 27 4.28 -11.44 15.93
N THR A 28 3.31 -12.19 15.39
CA THR A 28 3.29 -13.66 15.52
C THR A 28 4.37 -14.36 14.69
N VAL A 29 4.76 -13.81 13.54
CA VAL A 29 5.74 -14.44 12.62
C VAL A 29 7.16 -13.89 12.82
N MET A 30 7.31 -12.59 13.00
CA MET A 30 8.62 -11.89 13.00
C MET A 30 9.06 -11.44 14.40
N GLY A 31 8.17 -11.48 15.40
CA GLY A 31 8.46 -11.05 16.78
C GLY A 31 8.45 -9.52 16.97
N TRP A 32 8.50 -9.10 18.24
CA TRP A 32 8.42 -7.70 18.66
C TRP A 32 9.64 -6.86 18.26
N ASP A 33 10.83 -7.49 18.18
CA ASP A 33 12.09 -6.79 17.86
C ASP A 33 12.09 -6.19 16.44
N ASN A 34 11.23 -6.71 15.55
CA ASN A 34 11.10 -6.28 14.16
C ASN A 34 9.96 -5.26 13.93
N LEU A 35 9.39 -4.67 14.98
CA LEU A 35 8.34 -3.65 14.84
C LEU A 35 8.78 -2.41 14.06
N GLY A 36 10.08 -2.07 14.10
CA GLY A 36 10.63 -0.97 13.31
C GLY A 36 10.32 -1.11 11.83
N TYR A 37 10.48 -2.30 11.26
CA TYR A 37 10.17 -2.58 9.85
C TYR A 37 8.68 -2.42 9.54
N LEU A 38 7.81 -2.86 10.45
CA LEU A 38 6.37 -2.68 10.30
C LEU A 38 5.98 -1.19 10.34
N LEU A 39 6.61 -0.40 11.21
CA LEU A 39 6.42 1.05 11.28
C LEU A 39 6.88 1.74 10.00
N TYR A 40 8.06 1.39 9.48
CA TYR A 40 8.54 1.89 8.19
C TYR A 40 7.59 1.55 7.06
N PHE A 41 7.08 0.32 7.03
CA PHE A 41 6.08 -0.10 6.06
C PHE A 41 4.77 0.71 6.19
N ALA A 42 4.30 0.95 7.41
CA ALA A 42 3.10 1.75 7.66
C ALA A 42 3.26 3.19 7.16
N ILE A 43 4.40 3.82 7.45
CA ILE A 43 4.71 5.17 6.96
C ILE A 43 4.76 5.18 5.44
N TYR A 44 5.49 4.24 4.83
CA TYR A 44 5.55 4.07 3.38
C TYR A 44 4.14 3.92 2.78
N PHE A 45 3.30 3.06 3.36
CA PHE A 45 1.94 2.83 2.91
C PHE A 45 1.12 4.12 2.93
N VAL A 46 1.10 4.83 4.07
CA VAL A 46 0.32 6.07 4.19
C VAL A 46 0.80 7.13 3.21
N VAL A 47 2.12 7.34 3.09
CA VAL A 47 2.65 8.38 2.20
C VAL A 47 2.40 8.05 0.74
N ILE A 48 2.74 6.83 0.32
CA ILE A 48 2.76 6.44 -1.09
C ILE A 48 1.40 5.98 -1.60
N HIS A 49 0.56 5.36 -0.77
CA HIS A 49 -0.72 4.80 -1.20
C HIS A 49 -1.92 5.67 -0.81
N ILE A 50 -1.76 6.63 0.11
CA ILE A 50 -2.87 7.52 0.53
C ILE A 50 -2.56 8.98 0.21
N LEU A 51 -1.51 9.55 0.81
CA LEU A 51 -1.27 10.99 0.75
C LEU A 51 -0.91 11.46 -0.67
N LEU A 52 0.10 10.84 -1.27
CA LEU A 52 0.54 11.18 -2.63
C LEU A 52 -0.61 10.97 -3.65
N PRO A 53 -1.34 9.84 -3.64
CA PRO A 53 -2.46 9.65 -4.54
C PRO A 53 -3.61 10.61 -4.35
N SER A 54 -3.95 10.94 -3.10
CA SER A 54 -4.99 11.93 -2.82
C SER A 54 -4.64 13.30 -3.40
N ARG A 55 -3.37 13.72 -3.29
CA ARG A 55 -2.90 14.99 -3.87
C ARG A 55 -2.96 14.99 -5.40
N VAL A 56 -2.49 13.92 -6.04
CA VAL A 56 -2.55 13.79 -7.50
C VAL A 56 -4.01 13.80 -7.99
N TYR A 57 -4.89 13.08 -7.30
CA TYR A 57 -6.32 13.04 -7.62
C TYR A 57 -6.97 14.42 -7.51
N ILE A 58 -6.79 15.12 -6.39
CA ILE A 58 -7.37 16.45 -6.17
C ILE A 58 -6.85 17.42 -7.24
N HIS A 59 -5.54 17.47 -7.45
CA HIS A 59 -4.94 18.33 -8.46
C HIS A 59 -5.47 18.03 -9.86
N ALA A 60 -5.51 16.77 -10.27
CA ALA A 60 -6.01 16.38 -11.59
C ALA A 60 -7.52 16.69 -11.75
N ARG A 61 -8.32 16.49 -10.70
CA ARG A 61 -9.75 16.83 -10.70
C ARG A 61 -9.95 18.32 -10.90
N ASP A 62 -9.23 19.15 -10.14
CA ASP A 62 -9.39 20.60 -10.15
C ASP A 62 -8.94 21.23 -11.49
N HIS A 63 -8.09 20.53 -12.27
CA HIS A 63 -7.63 20.94 -13.59
C HIS A 63 -8.32 20.19 -14.76
N GLY A 64 -9.37 19.41 -14.49
CA GLY A 64 -10.08 18.64 -15.53
C GLY A 64 -9.21 17.59 -16.26
N SER A 65 -8.08 17.19 -15.66
CA SER A 65 -7.11 16.30 -16.29
C SER A 65 -7.49 14.83 -16.16
N ASN A 66 -7.25 14.06 -17.23
CA ASN A 66 -7.39 12.60 -17.23
C ASN A 66 -6.32 11.88 -16.39
N ALA A 67 -5.32 12.62 -15.87
CA ALA A 67 -4.30 12.07 -14.97
C ALA A 67 -4.90 11.38 -13.73
N LYS A 68 -6.11 11.75 -13.30
CA LYS A 68 -6.83 11.06 -12.21
C LYS A 68 -7.04 9.58 -12.48
N LEU A 69 -7.42 9.20 -13.71
CA LEU A 69 -7.67 7.80 -14.09
C LEU A 69 -6.37 7.02 -14.20
N ALA A 70 -5.38 7.59 -14.90
CA ALA A 70 -4.06 6.98 -15.04
C ALA A 70 -3.41 6.74 -13.67
N TRP A 71 -3.53 7.71 -12.77
CA TRP A 71 -2.97 7.60 -11.43
C TRP A 71 -3.70 6.55 -10.57
N THR A 72 -5.03 6.49 -10.62
CA THR A 72 -5.80 5.43 -9.94
C THR A 72 -5.40 4.04 -10.44
N ALA A 73 -5.24 3.86 -11.76
CA ALA A 73 -4.80 2.60 -12.34
C ALA A 73 -3.39 2.24 -11.86
N LEU A 74 -2.43 3.17 -11.89
CA LEU A 74 -1.07 2.92 -11.39
C LEU A 74 -1.05 2.54 -9.91
N ALA A 75 -1.76 3.29 -9.06
CA ALA A 75 -1.82 3.01 -7.62
C ALA A 75 -2.43 1.63 -7.31
N PHE A 76 -3.33 1.14 -8.16
CA PHE A 76 -3.95 -0.18 -8.01
C PHE A 76 -3.06 -1.32 -8.56
N PHE A 77 -2.44 -1.13 -9.74
CA PHE A 77 -1.71 -2.20 -10.43
C PHE A 77 -0.24 -2.33 -10.02
N ILE A 78 0.42 -1.23 -9.61
CA ILE A 78 1.83 -1.27 -9.19
C ILE A 78 2.09 -2.29 -8.08
N PRO A 79 1.26 -2.38 -7.01
CA PRO A 79 1.43 -3.42 -5.99
C PRO A 79 1.38 -4.85 -6.55
N LEU A 80 0.52 -5.12 -7.53
CA LEU A 80 0.42 -6.43 -8.17
C LEU A 80 1.68 -6.74 -9.00
N VAL A 81 2.20 -5.73 -9.72
CA VAL A 81 3.46 -5.84 -10.46
C VAL A 81 4.62 -6.08 -9.50
N GLY A 82 4.67 -5.36 -8.38
CA GLY A 82 5.71 -5.54 -7.35
C GLY A 82 5.69 -6.96 -6.77
N ALA A 83 4.51 -7.48 -6.43
CA ALA A 83 4.36 -8.85 -5.97
C ALA A 83 4.80 -9.85 -7.04
N LEU A 84 4.36 -9.68 -8.29
CA LEU A 84 4.75 -10.54 -9.40
C LEU A 84 6.28 -10.56 -9.59
N VAL A 85 6.93 -9.40 -9.61
CA VAL A 85 8.39 -9.29 -9.74
C VAL A 85 9.08 -10.00 -8.59
N TYR A 86 8.65 -9.78 -7.34
CA TYR A 86 9.21 -10.46 -6.18
C TYR A 86 9.13 -11.99 -6.31
N PHE A 87 7.96 -12.52 -6.74
CA PHE A 87 7.78 -13.95 -6.97
C PHE A 87 8.67 -14.49 -8.07
N LEU A 88 8.74 -13.81 -9.23
CA LEU A 88 9.56 -14.23 -10.36
C LEU A 88 11.05 -14.22 -10.02
N VAL A 89 11.52 -13.20 -9.32
CA VAL A 89 12.92 -13.08 -8.87
C VAL A 89 13.27 -14.19 -7.87
N ASN A 90 12.45 -14.40 -6.84
CA ASN A 90 12.66 -15.47 -5.87
C ASN A 90 12.60 -16.87 -6.54
N MET A 91 11.72 -17.06 -7.52
CA MET A 91 11.66 -18.30 -8.31
C MET A 91 12.93 -18.53 -9.13
N ALA A 92 13.46 -17.48 -9.76
CA ALA A 92 14.69 -17.56 -10.53
C ALA A 92 15.89 -17.91 -9.64
N PHE A 93 16.04 -17.27 -8.48
CA PHE A 93 17.11 -17.57 -7.52
C PHE A 93 17.08 -19.02 -7.04
N ARG A 94 15.91 -19.52 -6.63
CA ARG A 94 15.76 -20.92 -6.19
C ARG A 94 16.13 -21.94 -7.27
N ARG A 95 15.84 -21.63 -8.55
CA ARG A 95 16.24 -22.50 -9.66
C ARG A 95 17.75 -22.54 -9.86
N ILE A 96 18.44 -21.43 -9.66
CA ILE A 96 19.91 -21.35 -9.74
C ILE A 96 20.54 -22.15 -8.60
N GLU A 97 20.05 -21.97 -7.37
CA GLU A 97 20.53 -22.70 -6.19
C GLU A 97 20.34 -24.22 -6.31
N ALA A 98 19.25 -24.68 -6.92
CA ALA A 98 18.99 -26.11 -7.13
C ALA A 98 19.82 -26.74 -8.25
N ALA A 99 20.50 -25.93 -9.08
CA ALA A 99 21.25 -26.38 -10.24
C ALA A 99 22.79 -26.40 -10.03
N GLY A 100 23.27 -25.88 -8.90
CA GLY A 100 24.69 -25.91 -8.47
C GLY A 100 24.92 -26.91 -7.35
#